data_AF-A0A954QVN9-F1
#
_entry.id   AF-A0A954QVN9-F1
#
_cell.length_a   1.000
_cell.length_b   1.000
_cell.length_c   1.000
_cell.angle_alpha   90.00
_cell.angle_beta   90.00
_cell.angle_gamma   90.00
#
_symmetry.space_group_name_H-M   'P 1'
#
loop_
_entity.id
_entity.type
_entity.pdbx_description
1 polymer ?
#
loop_
_entity_poly.entity_id
_entity_poly.type
_entity_poly.pdbx_seq_one_letter_code
_entity_poly.pdbx_strand_id
1 'polypeptide(L)'
;MTALLILVSWLMLTLGLSMSRLPRSWWRVALLAPICFLLLFLSAYKFQRFDGELSPQFSWRWGTADASTSMTLDARKIAPEMFAPRWSDFPQYLGKNRDASIPQVSLDPDWKTSPPRIAWKVGVGEAWSGFAVQGDVAVTMEQRGEQEWVSAYSVLDGDLLWNANINSKHSNMMGGVGPRSTPTISDNRVYATSAVSRLLCLELATGHELWTQDLLDLAGVTQAEFEQEVAWGRSASPLIVDDLIVIPLGGVGDEKHTLIAFDRLLGEERWRGGSDQISYASPALVELSGQWQIL
;
A
#
# COMPACT_ATOMS: atom_id res chain seq x y z
N MET A 1 6.50 26.35 -23.44
CA MET A 1 7.81 26.16 -24.13
C MET A 1 8.60 27.47 -24.26
N THR A 2 7.97 28.59 -24.63
CA THR A 2 8.61 29.92 -24.76
C THR A 2 9.17 30.50 -23.45
N ALA A 3 8.47 30.37 -22.32
CA ALA A 3 8.94 30.88 -21.02
C ALA A 3 10.20 30.15 -20.50
N LEU A 4 10.30 28.84 -20.73
CA LEU A 4 11.47 28.04 -20.36
C LEU A 4 12.71 28.45 -21.17
N LEU A 5 12.54 28.71 -22.47
CA LEU A 5 13.62 29.17 -23.33
C LEU A 5 14.15 30.54 -22.91
N ILE A 6 13.26 31.48 -22.57
CA ILE A 6 13.64 32.82 -22.09
C ILE A 6 14.40 32.71 -20.76
N LEU A 7 13.92 31.87 -19.83
CA LEU A 7 14.59 31.66 -18.54
C LEU A 7 15.98 31.06 -18.72
N VAL A 8 16.12 30.04 -19.58
CA VAL A 8 17.41 29.39 -19.88
C VAL A 8 18.37 30.36 -20.57
N SER A 9 17.90 31.14 -21.55
CA SER A 9 18.72 32.16 -22.22
C SER A 9 19.19 33.25 -21.24
N TRP A 10 18.32 33.72 -20.35
CA TRP A 10 18.67 34.69 -19.32
C TRP A 10 19.67 34.11 -18.31
N LEU A 11 19.48 32.86 -17.89
CA LEU A 11 20.40 32.16 -16.98
C LEU A 11 21.77 31.93 -17.62
N MET A 12 21.82 31.55 -18.90
CA MET A 12 23.06 31.41 -19.65
C MET A 12 23.79 32.74 -19.84
N LEU A 13 23.06 33.82 -20.10
CA LEU A 13 23.64 35.16 -20.28
C LEU A 13 24.22 35.69 -18.96
N THR A 14 23.49 35.51 -17.85
CA THR A 14 23.94 35.90 -16.51
C THR A 14 25.10 35.06 -16.01
N LEU A 15 25.10 33.74 -16.23
CA LEU A 15 26.25 32.87 -15.97
C LEU A 15 27.46 33.30 -16.80
N GLY A 16 27.28 33.52 -18.11
CA GLY A 16 28.37 33.94 -19.01
C GLY A 16 29.00 35.27 -18.62
N LEU A 17 28.17 36.25 -18.21
CA LEU A 17 28.64 37.55 -17.72
C LEU A 17 29.31 37.48 -16.34
N SER A 18 28.89 36.55 -15.47
CA SER A 18 29.55 36.31 -14.19
C SER A 18 30.90 35.59 -14.38
N MET A 19 30.93 34.59 -15.26
CA MET A 19 32.14 33.83 -15.59
C MET A 19 33.20 34.68 -16.32
N SER A 20 32.81 35.69 -17.10
CA SER A 20 33.75 36.59 -17.79
C SER A 20 34.59 37.45 -16.84
N ARG A 21 34.16 37.63 -15.58
CA ARG A 21 34.90 38.34 -14.53
C ARG A 21 35.87 37.44 -13.75
N LEU A 22 35.78 36.12 -13.93
CA LEU A 22 36.68 35.16 -13.29
C LEU A 22 37.95 34.95 -14.13
N PRO A 23 39.12 34.76 -13.50
CA PRO A 23 40.34 34.39 -14.21
C PRO A 23 40.12 33.12 -15.05
N ARG A 24 40.69 33.05 -16.25
CA ARG A 24 40.52 31.87 -17.15
C ARG A 24 40.89 30.53 -16.50
N SER A 25 41.77 30.53 -15.50
CA SER A 25 42.12 29.34 -14.70
C SER A 25 40.95 28.79 -13.89
N TRP A 26 39.98 29.63 -13.50
CA TRP A 26 38.80 29.25 -12.70
C TRP A 26 37.62 28.81 -13.56
N TRP A 27 37.64 29.01 -14.87
CA TRP A 27 36.53 28.62 -15.76
C TRP A 27 36.32 27.11 -15.79
N ARG A 28 37.42 26.35 -15.79
CA ARG A 28 37.37 24.88 -15.69
C ARG A 28 36.73 24.45 -14.37
N VAL A 29 37.04 25.13 -13.27
CA VAL A 29 36.46 24.84 -11.95
C VAL A 29 34.97 25.19 -11.93
N ALA A 30 34.58 26.35 -12.44
CA ALA A 30 33.18 26.78 -12.48
C ALA A 30 32.29 25.89 -13.37
N LEU A 31 32.84 25.31 -14.45
CA LEU A 31 32.12 24.37 -15.31
C LEU A 31 32.10 22.94 -14.75
N LEU A 32 33.22 22.47 -14.17
CA LEU A 32 33.34 21.10 -13.70
C LEU A 32 32.79 20.89 -12.29
N ALA A 33 32.83 21.90 -11.42
CA ALA A 33 32.37 21.76 -10.03
C ALA A 33 30.90 21.34 -9.90
N PRO A 34 29.93 21.89 -10.66
CA PRO A 34 28.54 21.42 -10.61
C PRO A 34 28.39 19.97 -11.09
N ILE A 35 29.16 19.58 -12.12
CA ILE A 35 29.15 18.21 -12.66
C ILE A 35 29.73 17.24 -11.63
N CYS A 36 30.90 17.56 -11.06
CA CYS A 36 31.53 16.77 -10.01
C CYS A 36 30.64 16.68 -8.76
N PHE A 37 29.98 17.78 -8.37
CA PHE A 37 29.03 17.78 -7.26
C PHE A 37 27.84 16.87 -7.55
N LEU A 38 27.25 16.95 -8.75
CA LEU A 38 26.15 16.08 -9.16
C LEU A 38 26.57 14.61 -9.16
N LEU A 39 27.76 14.30 -9.70
CA LEU A 39 28.31 12.94 -9.69
C LEU A 39 28.55 12.43 -8.26
N LEU A 40 29.13 13.26 -7.39
CA LEU A 40 29.32 12.94 -5.98
C LEU A 40 27.98 12.70 -5.28
N PHE A 41 27.01 13.60 -5.50
CA PHE A 41 25.66 13.47 -4.95
C PHE A 41 25.00 12.16 -5.42
N LEU A 42 24.99 11.86 -6.72
CA LEU A 42 24.39 10.63 -7.26
C LEU A 42 25.17 9.35 -6.89
N SER A 43 26.47 9.48 -6.58
CA SER A 43 27.30 8.38 -6.07
C SER A 43 27.04 8.07 -4.59
N ALA A 44 26.59 9.06 -3.83
CA ALA A 44 26.39 8.96 -2.38
C ALA A 44 24.91 8.81 -2.00
N TYR A 45 24.02 9.39 -2.79
CA TYR A 45 22.56 9.32 -2.66
C TYR A 45 21.94 8.55 -3.82
N LYS A 46 20.91 7.78 -3.51
CA LYS A 46 20.08 7.03 -4.46
C LYS A 46 18.73 7.73 -4.55
N PHE A 47 18.26 7.96 -5.78
CA PHE A 47 16.86 8.32 -5.99
C PHE A 47 15.96 7.16 -5.57
N GLN A 48 14.96 7.44 -4.73
CA GLN A 48 14.07 6.42 -4.18
C GLN A 48 12.70 6.45 -4.84
N ARG A 49 11.99 7.59 -4.76
CA ARG A 49 10.63 7.77 -5.29
C ARG A 49 10.27 9.25 -5.36
N PHE A 50 9.11 9.56 -5.89
CA PHE A 50 8.43 10.83 -5.60
C PHE A 50 7.49 10.66 -4.41
N ASP A 51 7.27 11.72 -3.64
CA ASP A 51 6.23 11.75 -2.62
C ASP A 51 4.87 12.21 -3.21
N GLY A 52 3.85 12.30 -2.36
CA GLY A 52 2.50 12.72 -2.77
C GLY A 52 2.42 14.16 -3.27
N GLU A 53 3.45 14.99 -3.06
CA GLU A 53 3.56 16.35 -3.58
C GLU A 53 4.45 16.43 -4.84
N LEU A 54 4.82 15.28 -5.41
CA LEU A 54 5.73 15.15 -6.55
C LEU A 54 7.14 15.71 -6.28
N SER A 55 7.59 15.71 -5.02
CA SER A 55 8.96 16.05 -4.66
C SER A 55 9.86 14.80 -4.71
N PRO A 56 11.04 14.87 -5.34
CA PRO A 56 11.94 13.72 -5.45
C PRO A 56 12.60 13.41 -4.11
N GLN A 57 12.52 12.16 -3.69
CA GLN A 57 13.07 11.65 -2.44
C GLN A 57 14.39 10.90 -2.69
N PHE A 58 15.41 11.23 -1.90
CA PHE A 58 16.75 10.63 -1.99
C PHE A 58 17.15 10.01 -0.65
N SER A 59 17.75 8.84 -0.71
CA SER A 59 18.28 8.16 0.47
C SER A 59 19.79 7.94 0.37
N TRP A 60 20.44 7.89 1.53
CA TRP A 60 21.87 7.61 1.62
C TRP A 60 22.14 6.18 1.16
N ARG A 61 23.03 5.99 0.17
CA ARG A 61 23.28 4.68 -0.45
C ARG A 61 23.86 3.64 0.52
N TRP A 62 24.54 4.11 1.56
CA TRP A 62 25.16 3.26 2.58
C TRP A 62 24.46 3.39 3.94
N GLY A 63 23.25 3.96 3.97
CA GLY A 63 22.44 3.99 5.18
C GLY A 63 21.96 2.58 5.50
N THR A 64 21.89 2.24 6.79
CA THR A 64 21.21 1.02 7.21
C THR A 64 19.72 1.18 6.89
N ALA A 65 19.12 0.18 6.24
CA ALA A 65 17.68 0.13 6.06
C ALA A 65 16.99 0.35 7.42
N ASP A 66 15.96 1.19 7.45
CA ASP A 66 15.22 1.53 8.67
C ASP A 66 14.80 0.26 9.41
N ALA A 67 14.82 0.35 10.75
CA ALA A 67 14.68 -0.70 11.77
C ALA A 67 13.43 -1.64 11.67
N SER A 68 12.69 -1.59 10.57
CA SER A 68 11.60 -2.50 10.17
C SER A 68 12.01 -3.99 10.11
N THR A 69 13.30 -4.33 10.14
CA THR A 69 13.75 -5.72 9.95
C THR A 69 13.74 -6.59 11.22
N SER A 70 13.55 -6.03 12.42
CA SER A 70 13.68 -6.80 13.66
C SER A 70 12.52 -6.57 14.62
N MET A 71 11.31 -7.01 14.23
CA MET A 71 10.26 -7.30 15.21
C MET A 71 10.30 -8.80 15.53
N THR A 72 10.48 -9.11 16.81
CA THR A 72 10.41 -10.49 17.29
C THR A 72 8.95 -10.86 17.50
N LEU A 73 8.50 -11.95 16.89
CA LEU A 73 7.20 -12.55 17.18
C LEU A 73 7.17 -13.02 18.64
N ASP A 74 6.21 -12.56 19.43
CA ASP A 74 5.98 -13.07 20.79
C ASP A 74 4.66 -13.82 20.87
N ALA A 75 4.65 -15.05 20.33
CA ALA A 75 3.48 -15.92 20.31
C ALA A 75 2.91 -16.25 21.71
N ARG A 76 3.66 -16.01 22.79
CA ARG A 76 3.20 -16.24 24.18
C ARG A 76 2.14 -15.24 24.65
N LYS A 77 1.95 -14.14 23.92
CA LYS A 77 0.93 -13.13 24.22
C LYS A 77 -0.42 -13.38 23.54
N ILE A 78 -0.53 -14.39 22.68
CA ILE A 78 -1.74 -14.63 21.89
C ILE A 78 -2.78 -15.36 22.75
N ALA A 79 -3.79 -14.63 23.20
CA ALA A 79 -4.92 -15.17 23.96
C ALA A 79 -6.19 -15.18 23.10
N PRO A 80 -7.06 -16.22 23.16
CA PRO A 80 -8.23 -16.34 22.29
C PRO A 80 -9.20 -15.14 22.36
N GLU A 81 -9.35 -14.53 23.53
CA GLU A 81 -10.21 -13.37 23.76
C GLU A 81 -9.79 -12.11 22.99
N MET A 82 -8.52 -12.01 22.60
CA MET A 82 -8.02 -10.88 21.81
C MET A 82 -8.72 -10.78 20.45
N PHE A 83 -9.16 -11.91 19.91
CA PHE A 83 -9.79 -11.98 18.59
C PHE A 83 -11.30 -11.84 18.65
N ALA A 84 -11.89 -11.70 19.85
CA ALA A 84 -13.34 -11.63 19.98
C ALA A 84 -13.88 -10.33 19.34
N PRO A 85 -14.89 -10.41 18.45
CA PRO A 85 -15.48 -9.24 17.81
C PRO A 85 -16.05 -8.25 18.83
N ARG A 86 -15.91 -6.95 18.54
CA ARG A 86 -16.47 -5.84 19.32
C ARG A 86 -17.34 -4.96 18.44
N TRP A 87 -18.26 -4.24 19.07
CA TRP A 87 -19.16 -3.31 18.37
C TRP A 87 -18.40 -2.15 17.69
N SER A 88 -17.23 -1.79 18.23
CA SER A 88 -16.36 -0.70 17.76
C SER A 88 -15.28 -1.16 16.77
N ASP A 89 -15.34 -2.41 16.31
CA ASP A 89 -14.37 -2.95 15.37
C ASP A 89 -14.41 -2.21 14.03
N PHE A 90 -13.25 -2.16 13.36
CA PHE A 90 -13.08 -1.56 12.05
C PHE A 90 -12.55 -2.63 11.08
N PRO A 91 -13.34 -3.66 10.75
CA PRO A 91 -12.82 -4.93 10.23
C PRO A 91 -12.44 -4.89 8.75
N GLN A 92 -12.68 -3.79 8.04
CA GLN A 92 -12.42 -3.69 6.60
C GLN A 92 -12.13 -2.24 6.19
N TYR A 93 -11.76 -2.04 4.93
CA TYR A 93 -11.59 -0.71 4.35
C TYR A 93 -12.83 0.18 4.59
N LEU A 94 -12.61 1.37 5.16
CA LEU A 94 -13.66 2.32 5.56
C LEU A 94 -14.67 1.76 6.59
N GLY A 95 -14.34 0.69 7.30
CA GLY A 95 -15.09 0.19 8.45
C GLY A 95 -16.24 -0.74 8.07
N LYS A 96 -17.01 -1.19 9.06
CA LYS A 96 -18.05 -2.21 8.88
C LYS A 96 -19.04 -1.90 7.74
N ASN A 97 -19.42 -0.62 7.60
CA ASN A 97 -20.36 -0.15 6.58
C ASN A 97 -19.68 0.52 5.38
N ARG A 98 -18.34 0.52 5.33
CA ARG A 98 -17.53 1.24 4.33
C ARG A 98 -17.81 2.76 4.24
N ASP A 99 -18.19 3.39 5.36
CA ASP A 99 -18.56 4.81 5.45
C ASP A 99 -17.53 5.68 6.20
N ALA A 100 -16.39 5.09 6.58
CA ALA A 100 -15.30 5.72 7.32
C ALA A 100 -15.71 6.25 8.71
N SER A 101 -16.71 5.63 9.35
CA SER A 101 -17.21 6.06 10.65
C SER A 101 -17.27 4.92 11.68
N ILE A 102 -17.17 5.30 12.96
CA ILE A 102 -17.52 4.44 14.10
C ILE A 102 -18.58 5.19 14.91
N PRO A 103 -19.82 4.67 15.01
CA PRO A 103 -20.87 5.34 15.75
C PRO A 103 -20.51 5.39 17.24
N GLN A 104 -21.07 6.34 17.98
CA GLN A 104 -20.95 6.42 19.45
C GLN A 104 -19.52 6.67 19.99
N VAL A 105 -18.56 6.96 19.12
CA VAL A 105 -17.22 7.44 19.50
C VAL A 105 -17.14 8.94 19.27
N SER A 106 -16.80 9.69 20.31
CA SER A 106 -16.52 11.13 20.22
C SER A 106 -15.11 11.40 20.71
N LEU A 107 -14.30 12.03 19.88
CA LEU A 107 -12.94 12.45 20.23
C LEU A 107 -12.95 13.93 20.64
N ASP A 108 -12.06 14.32 21.55
CA ASP A 108 -11.82 15.73 21.87
C ASP A 108 -11.13 16.41 20.66
N PRO A 109 -11.77 17.41 20.03
CA PRO A 109 -11.18 18.10 18.90
C PRO A 109 -10.11 19.13 19.30
N ASP A 110 -9.94 19.46 20.59
CA ASP A 110 -8.94 20.44 21.03
C ASP A 110 -7.54 19.83 21.16
N TRP A 111 -6.87 19.72 20.01
CA TRP A 111 -5.50 19.22 19.95
C TRP A 111 -4.45 20.26 20.35
N LYS A 112 -4.85 21.51 20.65
CA LYS A 112 -3.92 22.56 21.09
C LYS A 112 -3.71 22.51 22.59
N THR A 113 -4.79 22.39 23.37
CA THR A 113 -4.70 22.33 24.84
C THR A 113 -4.67 20.91 25.36
N SER A 114 -5.29 19.98 24.63
CA SER A 114 -5.44 18.58 25.01
C SER A 114 -4.95 17.64 23.91
N PRO A 115 -3.67 17.71 23.48
CA PRO A 115 -3.16 16.85 22.42
C PRO A 115 -3.24 15.37 22.82
N PRO A 116 -3.58 14.48 21.87
CA PRO A 116 -3.57 13.04 22.14
C PRO A 116 -2.16 12.58 22.51
N ARG A 117 -2.08 11.60 23.42
CA ARG A 117 -0.82 10.97 23.80
C ARG A 117 -0.57 9.76 22.90
N ILE A 118 0.67 9.59 22.47
CA ILE A 118 1.11 8.37 21.78
C ILE A 118 1.03 7.22 22.80
N ALA A 119 0.16 6.24 22.55
CA ALA A 119 0.06 5.03 23.36
C ALA A 119 1.29 4.12 23.15
N TRP A 120 1.64 3.89 21.88
CA TRP A 120 2.83 3.16 21.46
C TRP A 120 3.20 3.54 20.02
N LYS A 121 4.41 3.17 19.60
CA LYS A 121 4.90 3.34 18.23
C LYS A 121 5.87 2.23 17.90
N VAL A 122 5.59 1.51 16.82
CA VAL A 122 6.44 0.42 16.30
C VAL A 122 6.81 0.68 14.84
N GLY A 123 7.87 0.04 14.37
CA GLY A 123 8.25 0.06 12.97
C GLY A 123 7.39 -0.89 12.16
N VAL A 124 6.77 -0.38 11.09
CA VAL A 124 6.05 -1.17 10.08
C VAL A 124 6.80 -1.01 8.75
N GLY A 125 6.73 -2.02 7.90
CA GLY A 125 7.27 -2.06 6.55
C GLY A 125 6.57 -1.06 5.61
N GLU A 126 7.10 -0.94 4.40
CA GLU A 126 6.58 0.03 3.43
C GLU A 126 5.20 -0.41 2.89
N ALA A 127 4.19 0.47 2.95
CA ALA A 127 2.84 0.19 2.44
C ALA A 127 1.95 1.44 2.37
N TRP A 128 0.79 1.28 1.72
CA TRP A 128 -0.37 2.18 1.78
C TRP A 128 -1.62 1.51 2.37
N SER A 129 -1.54 0.24 2.76
CA SER A 129 -2.62 -0.47 3.44
C SER A 129 -3.01 0.24 4.73
N GLY A 130 -4.32 0.36 4.95
CA GLY A 130 -4.86 0.67 6.27
C GLY A 130 -4.79 -0.55 7.20
N PHE A 131 -5.31 -0.38 8.41
CA PHE A 131 -5.50 -1.47 9.36
C PHE A 131 -6.97 -1.90 9.37
N ALA A 132 -7.19 -3.22 9.30
CA ALA A 132 -8.45 -3.84 9.69
C ALA A 132 -8.34 -4.33 11.13
N VAL A 133 -9.32 -4.01 11.97
CA VAL A 133 -9.29 -4.30 13.41
C VAL A 133 -10.46 -5.19 13.80
N GLN A 134 -10.16 -6.28 14.52
CA GLN A 134 -11.14 -7.10 15.23
C GLN A 134 -10.63 -7.36 16.65
N GLY A 135 -11.38 -6.94 17.66
CA GLY A 135 -10.99 -7.11 19.06
C GLY A 135 -9.77 -6.27 19.43
N ASP A 136 -8.70 -6.92 19.87
CA ASP A 136 -7.39 -6.34 20.21
C ASP A 136 -6.33 -6.58 19.12
N VAL A 137 -6.75 -6.95 17.90
CA VAL A 137 -5.84 -7.28 16.80
C VAL A 137 -6.07 -6.39 15.60
N ALA A 138 -4.99 -5.78 15.12
CA ALA A 138 -4.95 -4.95 13.92
C ALA A 138 -4.14 -5.64 12.83
N VAL A 139 -4.78 -5.92 11.70
CA VAL A 139 -4.19 -6.59 10.54
C VAL A 139 -3.95 -5.59 9.42
N THR A 140 -2.76 -5.62 8.82
CA THR A 140 -2.38 -4.75 7.69
C THR A 140 -1.53 -5.51 6.68
N MET A 141 -1.33 -4.91 5.51
CA MET A 141 -0.33 -5.35 4.54
C MET A 141 0.92 -4.46 4.61
N GLU A 142 2.11 -5.04 4.48
CA GLU A 142 3.37 -4.29 4.46
C GLU A 142 4.45 -4.98 3.61
N GLN A 143 5.41 -4.21 3.07
CA GLN A 143 6.60 -4.76 2.42
C GLN A 143 7.76 -4.78 3.41
N ARG A 144 8.37 -5.95 3.60
CA ARG A 144 9.63 -6.11 4.33
C ARG A 144 10.68 -6.76 3.43
N GLY A 145 11.60 -5.94 2.93
CA GLY A 145 12.64 -6.39 1.99
C GLY A 145 12.02 -6.90 0.67
N GLU A 146 12.26 -8.17 0.36
CA GLU A 146 11.78 -8.82 -0.87
C GLU A 146 10.47 -9.61 -0.65
N GLN A 147 9.81 -9.39 0.49
CA GLN A 147 8.57 -10.07 0.85
C GLN A 147 7.45 -9.08 1.15
N GLU A 148 6.26 -9.42 0.68
CA GLU A 148 5.01 -8.77 1.03
C GLU A 148 4.36 -9.56 2.16
N TRP A 149 4.02 -8.89 3.25
CA TRP A 149 3.51 -9.49 4.47
C TRP A 149 2.06 -9.07 4.69
N VAL A 150 1.23 -10.03 5.10
CA VAL A 150 0.04 -9.77 5.90
C VAL A 150 0.45 -9.91 7.35
N SER A 151 0.35 -8.84 8.12
CA SER A 151 0.83 -8.80 9.51
C SER A 151 -0.29 -8.48 10.47
N ALA A 152 -0.32 -9.19 11.60
CA ALA A 152 -1.19 -8.87 12.72
C ALA A 152 -0.39 -8.30 13.87
N TYR A 153 -0.89 -7.19 14.40
CA TYR A 153 -0.34 -6.47 15.53
C TYR A 153 -1.33 -6.42 16.68
N SER A 154 -0.83 -6.44 17.90
CA SER A 154 -1.60 -6.12 19.10
C SER A 154 -1.96 -4.64 19.11
N VAL A 155 -3.25 -4.32 19.25
CA VAL A 155 -3.74 -2.95 19.40
C VAL A 155 -3.28 -2.33 20.73
N LEU A 156 -2.97 -3.16 21.73
CA LEU A 156 -2.66 -2.71 23.09
C LEU A 156 -1.24 -2.16 23.22
N ASP A 157 -0.27 -2.79 22.57
CA ASP A 157 1.17 -2.47 22.71
C ASP A 157 1.93 -2.38 21.37
N GLY A 158 1.29 -2.71 20.24
CA GLY A 158 1.90 -2.66 18.91
C GLY A 158 2.77 -3.86 18.57
N ASP A 159 2.81 -4.90 19.40
CA ASP A 159 3.63 -6.08 19.16
C ASP A 159 3.15 -6.87 17.94
N LEU A 160 4.10 -7.38 17.15
CA LEU A 160 3.81 -8.27 16.03
C LEU A 160 3.41 -9.65 16.57
N LEU A 161 2.18 -10.05 16.31
CA LEU A 161 1.60 -11.33 16.76
C LEU A 161 1.94 -12.47 15.78
N TRP A 162 1.69 -12.23 14.50
CA TRP A 162 2.01 -13.15 13.42
C TRP A 162 2.19 -12.39 12.10
N ASN A 163 2.83 -13.03 11.13
CA ASN A 163 2.83 -12.59 9.74
C ASN A 163 2.67 -13.80 8.82
N ALA A 164 2.02 -13.58 7.68
CA ALA A 164 2.04 -14.47 6.52
C ALA A 164 2.75 -13.72 5.40
N ASN A 165 3.77 -14.33 4.78
CA ASN A 165 4.59 -13.67 3.78
C ASN A 165 4.49 -14.32 2.40
N ILE A 166 4.50 -13.47 1.38
CA ILE A 166 4.64 -13.84 -0.02
C ILE A 166 6.02 -13.37 -0.48
N ASN A 167 6.77 -14.25 -1.14
CA ASN A 167 8.07 -13.92 -1.74
C ASN A 167 7.89 -13.08 -2.99
N SER A 168 7.48 -11.84 -2.79
CA SER A 168 7.24 -10.86 -3.83
C SER A 168 7.53 -9.46 -3.35
N LYS A 169 7.91 -8.61 -4.30
CA LYS A 169 8.09 -7.19 -4.06
C LYS A 169 7.39 -6.40 -5.13
N HIS A 170 6.50 -5.52 -4.69
CA HIS A 170 5.91 -4.54 -5.57
C HIS A 170 6.53 -3.17 -5.32
N SER A 171 6.87 -2.46 -6.39
CA SER A 171 7.32 -1.07 -6.31
C SER A 171 6.94 -0.30 -7.54
N ASN A 172 6.43 0.92 -7.35
CA ASN A 172 6.14 1.87 -8.42
C ASN A 172 6.95 3.16 -8.20
N MET A 173 7.43 3.79 -9.27
CA MET A 173 8.27 5.00 -9.16
C MET A 173 7.53 6.20 -8.55
N MET A 174 6.25 6.38 -8.91
CA MET A 174 5.38 7.42 -8.35
C MET A 174 4.69 6.94 -7.08
N GLY A 175 4.30 5.67 -7.05
CA GLY A 175 3.50 5.09 -5.99
C GLY A 175 4.28 4.58 -4.81
N GLY A 176 5.60 4.40 -4.88
CA GLY A 176 6.44 3.79 -3.85
C GLY A 176 6.39 2.25 -3.77
N VAL A 177 7.11 1.71 -2.78
CA VAL A 177 7.25 0.27 -2.47
C VAL A 177 6.13 -0.26 -1.56
N GLY A 178 5.53 -1.38 -1.95
CA GLY A 178 4.67 -2.19 -1.08
C GLY A 178 3.17 -2.18 -1.42
N PRO A 179 2.38 -2.93 -0.64
CA PRO A 179 0.97 -3.17 -0.89
C PRO A 179 0.07 -1.97 -0.56
N ARG A 180 -1.10 -1.96 -1.20
CA ARG A 180 -2.08 -0.86 -1.11
C ARG A 180 -3.45 -1.28 -0.61
N SER A 181 -3.85 -2.53 -0.88
CA SER A 181 -5.12 -3.07 -0.39
C SER A 181 -5.12 -3.19 1.13
N THR A 182 -6.17 -2.67 1.79
CA THR A 182 -6.46 -2.99 3.20
C THR A 182 -7.11 -4.38 3.29
N PRO A 183 -6.70 -5.27 4.20
CA PRO A 183 -7.37 -6.55 4.43
C PRO A 183 -8.81 -6.38 4.91
N THR A 184 -9.57 -7.47 4.82
CA THR A 184 -10.92 -7.57 5.39
C THR A 184 -10.99 -8.75 6.35
N ILE A 185 -11.51 -8.52 7.55
CA ILE A 185 -11.72 -9.54 8.58
C ILE A 185 -13.20 -9.91 8.60
N SER A 186 -13.51 -11.20 8.51
CA SER A 186 -14.87 -11.72 8.67
C SER A 186 -14.81 -13.15 9.20
N ASP A 187 -15.59 -13.44 10.24
CA ASP A 187 -15.69 -14.75 10.91
C ASP A 187 -14.34 -15.39 11.24
N ASN A 188 -13.47 -14.61 11.91
CA ASN A 188 -12.11 -15.01 12.31
C ASN A 188 -11.20 -15.41 11.13
N ARG A 189 -11.49 -14.91 9.92
CA ARG A 189 -10.65 -15.05 8.74
C ARG A 189 -10.21 -13.69 8.24
N VAL A 190 -9.01 -13.62 7.70
CA VAL A 190 -8.44 -12.45 7.05
C VAL A 190 -8.41 -12.70 5.55
N TYR A 191 -8.99 -11.78 4.78
CA TYR A 191 -8.96 -11.78 3.33
C TYR A 191 -8.08 -10.63 2.87
N ALA A 192 -7.00 -10.95 2.16
CA ALA A 192 -5.99 -10.00 1.76
C ALA A 192 -5.70 -10.14 0.26
N THR A 193 -5.55 -9.03 -0.45
CA THR A 193 -5.14 -9.02 -1.86
C THR A 193 -3.76 -8.40 -1.97
N SER A 194 -2.79 -9.18 -2.43
CA SER A 194 -1.42 -8.73 -2.61
C SER A 194 -1.30 -7.81 -3.83
N ALA A 195 -0.30 -6.92 -3.81
CA ALA A 195 -0.02 -6.05 -4.94
C ALA A 195 0.35 -6.86 -6.22
N VAL A 196 0.86 -8.07 -6.03
CA VAL A 196 1.24 -9.04 -7.08
C VAL A 196 0.15 -10.09 -7.37
N SER A 197 -1.12 -9.74 -7.16
CA SER A 197 -2.25 -10.55 -7.65
C SER A 197 -2.46 -11.91 -6.97
N ARG A 198 -2.14 -12.02 -5.68
CA ARG A 198 -2.57 -13.14 -4.83
C ARG A 198 -3.72 -12.72 -3.93
N LEU A 199 -4.81 -13.49 -3.93
CA LEU A 199 -5.88 -13.38 -2.93
C LEU A 199 -5.67 -14.46 -1.87
N LEU A 200 -5.48 -14.07 -0.62
CA LEU A 200 -5.25 -14.98 0.50
C LEU A 200 -6.48 -15.00 1.42
N CYS A 201 -6.79 -16.18 1.95
CA CYS A 201 -7.60 -16.36 3.14
C CYS A 201 -6.73 -16.96 4.24
N LEU A 202 -6.60 -16.25 5.36
CA LEU A 202 -5.81 -16.65 6.51
C LEU A 202 -6.69 -16.81 7.74
N GLU A 203 -6.30 -17.69 8.66
CA GLU A 203 -6.86 -17.73 10.01
C GLU A 203 -6.41 -16.48 10.79
N LEU A 204 -7.35 -15.73 11.36
CA LEU A 204 -7.05 -14.48 12.08
C LEU A 204 -6.14 -14.70 13.30
N ALA A 205 -6.25 -15.85 13.97
CA ALA A 205 -5.52 -16.11 15.20
C ALA A 205 -4.03 -16.38 14.98
N THR A 206 -3.67 -16.95 13.83
CA THR A 206 -2.34 -17.53 13.59
C THR A 206 -1.67 -17.01 12.32
N GLY A 207 -2.43 -16.44 11.40
CA GLY A 207 -1.95 -16.12 10.04
C GLY A 207 -1.81 -17.35 9.14
N HIS A 208 -2.25 -18.53 9.57
CA HIS A 208 -2.17 -19.75 8.77
C HIS A 208 -3.02 -19.63 7.50
N GLU A 209 -2.42 -19.94 6.35
CA GLU A 209 -3.12 -19.93 5.07
C GLU A 209 -4.18 -21.04 5.01
N LEU A 210 -5.43 -20.64 4.82
CA LEU A 210 -6.57 -21.55 4.65
C LEU A 210 -6.78 -21.88 3.18
N TRP A 211 -6.65 -20.89 2.30
CA TRP A 211 -6.60 -21.04 0.86
C TRP A 211 -6.00 -19.78 0.21
N THR A 212 -5.57 -19.91 -1.04
CA THR A 212 -5.04 -18.81 -1.87
C THR A 212 -5.51 -18.94 -3.31
N GLN A 213 -5.63 -17.82 -4.01
CA GLN A 213 -5.95 -17.76 -5.44
C GLN A 213 -4.95 -16.88 -6.19
N ASP A 214 -4.56 -17.34 -7.38
CA ASP A 214 -3.71 -16.59 -8.31
C ASP A 214 -4.59 -15.85 -9.32
N LEU A 215 -4.69 -14.52 -9.16
CA LEU A 215 -5.56 -13.70 -9.98
C LEU A 215 -4.97 -13.41 -11.37
N LEU A 216 -3.67 -13.62 -11.57
CA LEU A 216 -3.06 -13.52 -12.90
C LEU A 216 -3.46 -14.73 -13.73
N ASP A 217 -3.36 -15.93 -13.15
CA ASP A 217 -3.78 -17.18 -13.80
C ASP A 217 -5.26 -17.14 -14.16
N LEU A 218 -6.11 -16.73 -13.22
CA LEU A 218 -7.55 -16.60 -13.45
C LEU A 218 -7.90 -15.56 -14.54
N ALA A 219 -7.12 -14.49 -14.65
CA ALA A 219 -7.30 -13.47 -15.68
C ALA A 219 -6.59 -13.80 -17.00
N GLY A 220 -5.81 -14.89 -17.07
CA GLY A 220 -5.05 -15.26 -18.25
C GLY A 220 -3.95 -14.27 -18.63
N VAL A 221 -3.36 -13.55 -17.66
CA VAL A 221 -2.36 -12.49 -17.89
C VAL A 221 -1.04 -12.81 -17.20
N THR A 222 0.06 -12.31 -17.75
CA THR A 222 1.35 -12.31 -17.06
C THR A 222 1.46 -11.10 -16.11
N GLN A 223 2.38 -11.18 -15.14
CA GLN A 223 2.68 -10.04 -14.26
C GLN A 223 3.07 -8.78 -15.05
N ALA A 224 3.84 -8.94 -16.14
CA ALA A 224 4.31 -7.82 -16.95
C ALA A 224 3.16 -7.12 -17.70
N GLU A 225 2.20 -7.89 -18.23
CA GLU A 225 1.00 -7.33 -18.85
C GLU A 225 0.10 -6.65 -17.82
N PHE A 226 -0.07 -7.29 -16.66
CA PHE A 226 -0.85 -6.72 -15.56
C PHE A 226 -0.27 -5.38 -15.09
N GLU A 227 1.05 -5.26 -14.92
CA GLU A 227 1.70 -4.02 -14.47
C GLU A 227 1.65 -2.88 -15.50
N GLN A 228 1.48 -3.18 -16.79
CA GLN A 228 1.28 -2.15 -17.81
C GLN A 228 -0.10 -1.48 -17.68
N GLU A 229 -1.12 -2.28 -17.36
CA GLU A 229 -2.50 -1.82 -17.18
C GLU A 229 -2.76 -1.30 -15.76
N VAL A 230 -2.09 -1.89 -14.77
CA VAL A 230 -2.34 -1.69 -13.33
C VAL A 230 -1.03 -1.32 -12.62
N ALA A 231 -0.43 -0.21 -13.01
CA ALA A 231 0.91 0.20 -12.59
C ALA A 231 1.13 0.33 -11.06
N TRP A 232 0.07 0.59 -10.28
CA TRP A 232 0.11 0.67 -8.82
C TRP A 232 -0.19 -0.66 -8.11
N GLY A 233 -0.24 -1.77 -8.86
CA GLY A 233 -0.63 -3.08 -8.31
C GLY A 233 -2.10 -3.10 -7.84
N ARG A 234 -2.54 -4.26 -7.34
CA ARG A 234 -3.89 -4.38 -6.80
C ARG A 234 -4.05 -3.53 -5.54
N SER A 235 -4.91 -2.53 -5.63
CA SER A 235 -5.15 -1.54 -4.56
C SER A 235 -6.55 -1.65 -3.94
N ALA A 236 -7.45 -2.38 -4.58
CA ALA A 236 -8.82 -2.58 -4.12
C ALA A 236 -8.88 -3.60 -2.98
N SER A 237 -9.59 -3.23 -1.91
CA SER A 237 -9.81 -4.07 -0.73
C SER A 237 -10.97 -5.06 -0.90
N PRO A 238 -10.80 -6.35 -0.52
CA PRO A 238 -11.83 -7.38 -0.61
C PRO A 238 -13.15 -6.97 0.04
N LEU A 239 -14.26 -7.09 -0.69
CA LEU A 239 -15.61 -6.88 -0.17
C LEU A 239 -16.22 -8.23 0.22
N ILE A 240 -16.82 -8.31 1.41
CA ILE A 240 -17.64 -9.46 1.79
C ILE A 240 -19.09 -9.14 1.48
N VAL A 241 -19.75 -10.04 0.74
CA VAL A 241 -21.20 -10.02 0.49
C VAL A 241 -21.71 -11.42 0.75
N ASP A 242 -22.48 -11.59 1.83
CA ASP A 242 -22.95 -12.89 2.29
C ASP A 242 -21.78 -13.90 2.42
N ASP A 243 -21.82 -15.00 1.67
CA ASP A 243 -20.79 -16.03 1.64
C ASP A 243 -19.70 -15.80 0.59
N LEU A 244 -19.67 -14.61 -0.02
CA LEU A 244 -18.76 -14.27 -1.10
C LEU A 244 -17.69 -13.27 -0.69
N ILE A 245 -16.50 -13.44 -1.26
CA ILE A 245 -15.50 -12.38 -1.37
C ILE A 245 -15.54 -11.85 -2.79
N VAL A 246 -15.70 -10.55 -2.93
CA VAL A 246 -15.73 -9.87 -4.22
C VAL A 246 -14.52 -8.94 -4.32
N ILE A 247 -13.77 -9.10 -5.40
CA ILE A 247 -12.63 -8.25 -5.73
C ILE A 247 -12.66 -7.89 -7.22
N PRO A 248 -12.03 -6.77 -7.61
CA PRO A 248 -11.80 -6.50 -9.02
C PRO A 248 -10.81 -7.51 -9.62
N LEU A 249 -11.08 -8.02 -10.83
CA LEU A 249 -10.20 -8.96 -11.53
C LEU A 249 -9.38 -8.25 -12.60
N GLY A 250 -10.05 -7.63 -13.57
CA GLY A 250 -9.46 -7.09 -14.79
C GLY A 250 -9.20 -8.16 -15.84
N GLY A 251 -8.32 -7.84 -16.80
CA GLY A 251 -7.89 -8.75 -17.86
C GLY A 251 -7.26 -7.98 -19.02
N VAL A 252 -6.87 -8.69 -20.08
CA VAL A 252 -6.36 -8.10 -21.32
C VAL A 252 -7.24 -8.49 -22.50
N GLY A 253 -7.22 -7.68 -23.56
CA GLY A 253 -8.02 -7.94 -24.76
C GLY A 253 -9.53 -7.96 -24.50
N ASP A 254 -10.20 -8.97 -25.03
CA ASP A 254 -11.67 -9.14 -24.97
C ASP A 254 -12.13 -10.07 -23.82
N GLU A 255 -11.21 -10.75 -23.12
CA GLU A 255 -11.51 -11.64 -21.98
C GLU A 255 -11.41 -10.93 -20.63
N LYS A 256 -11.95 -9.71 -20.55
CA LYS A 256 -11.94 -8.89 -19.32
C LYS A 256 -13.16 -9.16 -18.47
N HIS A 257 -12.94 -9.23 -17.16
CA HIS A 257 -14.01 -9.18 -16.17
C HIS A 257 -13.71 -8.14 -15.12
N THR A 258 -14.66 -7.26 -14.85
CA THR A 258 -14.46 -6.16 -13.89
C THR A 258 -14.33 -6.71 -12.48
N LEU A 259 -15.24 -7.61 -12.10
CA LEU A 259 -15.32 -8.24 -10.78
C LEU A 259 -15.27 -9.76 -10.90
N ILE A 260 -14.69 -10.38 -9.88
CA ILE A 260 -14.74 -11.82 -9.64
C ILE A 260 -15.19 -12.04 -8.19
N ALA A 261 -15.94 -13.11 -7.97
CA ALA A 261 -16.33 -13.53 -6.64
C ALA A 261 -15.94 -14.97 -6.35
N PHE A 262 -15.53 -15.20 -5.11
CA PHE A 262 -15.16 -16.51 -4.59
C PHE A 262 -16.04 -16.87 -3.40
N ASP A 263 -16.27 -18.16 -3.19
CA ASP A 263 -16.73 -18.65 -1.89
C ASP A 263 -15.71 -18.28 -0.82
N ARG A 264 -16.16 -17.63 0.26
CA ARG A 264 -15.24 -17.12 1.27
C ARG A 264 -14.55 -18.21 2.08
N LEU A 265 -15.14 -19.40 2.21
CA LEU A 265 -14.61 -20.48 3.03
C LEU A 265 -13.69 -21.41 2.24
N LEU A 266 -14.06 -21.69 0.98
CA LEU A 266 -13.38 -22.65 0.10
C LEU A 266 -12.42 -22.00 -0.90
N GLY A 267 -12.61 -20.71 -1.19
CA GLY A 267 -11.84 -20.01 -2.22
C GLY A 267 -12.23 -20.37 -3.65
N GLU A 268 -13.32 -21.11 -3.86
CA GLU A 268 -13.79 -21.52 -5.18
C GLU A 268 -14.44 -20.35 -5.92
N GLU A 269 -14.12 -20.16 -7.20
CA GLU A 269 -14.77 -19.15 -8.03
C GLU A 269 -16.28 -19.42 -8.14
N ARG A 270 -17.09 -18.37 -7.94
CA ARG A 270 -18.56 -18.44 -8.02
C ARG A 270 -19.12 -17.72 -9.23
N TRP A 271 -18.55 -16.57 -9.58
CA TRP A 271 -18.93 -15.84 -10.78
C TRP A 271 -17.87 -14.80 -11.16
N ARG A 272 -17.95 -14.36 -12.42
CA ARG A 272 -17.28 -13.18 -12.96
C ARG A 272 -18.32 -12.24 -13.55
N GLY A 273 -18.11 -10.94 -13.46
CA GLY A 273 -19.07 -9.93 -13.87
C GLY A 273 -18.42 -8.68 -14.43
N GLY A 274 -19.13 -8.00 -15.35
CA GLY A 274 -18.63 -6.85 -16.09
C GLY A 274 -17.66 -7.23 -17.21
N SER A 275 -17.38 -6.27 -18.09
CA SER A 275 -16.48 -6.40 -19.24
C SER A 275 -15.39 -5.32 -19.29
N ASP A 276 -15.35 -4.46 -18.27
CA ASP A 276 -14.37 -3.38 -18.16
C ASP A 276 -13.13 -3.83 -17.38
N GLN A 277 -12.03 -3.11 -17.60
CA GLN A 277 -10.78 -3.31 -16.86
C GLN A 277 -10.96 -3.01 -15.36
N ILE A 278 -10.10 -3.60 -14.54
CA ILE A 278 -9.97 -3.25 -13.11
C ILE A 278 -9.67 -1.76 -12.90
N SER A 279 -10.29 -1.17 -11.88
CA SER A 279 -9.92 0.13 -11.34
C SER A 279 -9.26 -0.01 -9.96
N TYR A 280 -8.68 1.08 -9.45
CA TYR A 280 -8.12 1.12 -8.09
C TYR A 280 -9.20 1.27 -7.00
N ALA A 281 -10.48 1.37 -7.37
CA ALA A 281 -11.57 1.50 -6.41
C ALA A 281 -11.91 0.16 -5.75
N SER A 282 -12.12 0.18 -4.45
CA SER A 282 -12.62 -0.99 -3.72
C SER A 282 -14.12 -1.14 -3.96
N PRO A 283 -14.62 -2.36 -4.25
CA PRO A 283 -16.04 -2.55 -4.52
C PRO A 283 -16.89 -2.23 -3.29
N ALA A 284 -18.12 -1.76 -3.49
CA ALA A 284 -19.04 -1.44 -2.40
C ALA A 284 -20.43 -2.03 -2.65
N LEU A 285 -21.03 -2.61 -1.62
CA LEU A 285 -22.42 -3.04 -1.66
C LEU A 285 -23.32 -1.86 -1.29
N VAL A 286 -24.20 -1.47 -2.21
CA VAL A 286 -25.15 -0.37 -2.01
C VAL A 286 -26.55 -0.77 -2.43
N GLU A 287 -27.55 -0.15 -1.82
CA GLU A 287 -28.94 -0.28 -2.24
C GLU A 287 -29.31 0.93 -3.12
N LEU A 288 -29.64 0.67 -4.38
CA LEU A 288 -30.08 1.68 -5.34
C LEU A 288 -31.48 1.32 -5.82
N SER A 289 -32.44 2.21 -5.57
CA SER A 289 -33.85 2.02 -5.95
C SER A 289 -34.46 0.70 -5.45
N GLY A 290 -34.12 0.29 -4.22
CA GLY A 290 -34.63 -0.94 -3.61
C GLY A 290 -33.94 -2.23 -4.09
N GLN A 291 -32.83 -2.12 -4.83
CA GLN A 291 -32.04 -3.25 -5.31
C GLN A 291 -30.60 -3.15 -4.84
N TRP A 292 -30.10 -4.25 -4.28
CA TRP A 292 -28.70 -4.39 -3.91
C TRP A 292 -27.82 -4.52 -5.15
N GLN A 293 -26.77 -3.71 -5.22
CA GLN A 293 -25.81 -3.67 -6.30
C GLN A 293 -24.39 -3.59 -5.74
N ILE A 294 -23.44 -4.19 -6.45
CA ILE A 294 -22.02 -4.02 -6.20
C ILE A 294 -21.51 -2.98 -7.20
N LEU A 295 -20.99 -1.86 -6.68
CA LEU A 295 -20.34 -0.81 -7.46
C LEU A 295 -18.82 -0.97 -7.43
#